data_AF-A0A8T4L592-F1
#
_entry.id   AF-A0A8T4L592-F1
#
_cell.length_a   1.000
_cell.length_b   1.000
_cell.length_c   1.000
_cell.angle_alpha   90.00
_cell.angle_beta   90.00
_cell.angle_gamma   90.00
#
_symmetry.space_group_name_H-M   'P 1'
#
loop_
_entity.id
_entity.type
_entity.pdbx_description
1 polymer ?
#
loop_
_entity_poly.entity_id
_entity_poly.type
_entity_poly.pdbx_seq_one_letter_code
_entity_poly.pdbx_strand_id
1 'polypeptide(L)'
;MSDRWGCFIPAGKCLNNVVYQLIYCGCMSDQMQIFRGEVLRFPRLDTVLMIEKAILDAKGDFTVRKLWQKLPKQVMWQTFLAALDYLEYSGKILIDEEKHPIWIWAPRDVERLKKKGLVVK
;
A
#
# COMPACT_ATOMS: atom_id res chain seq x y z
N MET A 1 -14.75 -36.19 14.00
CA MET A 1 -15.41 -35.59 15.18
C MET A 1 -15.26 -34.08 15.02
N SER A 2 -16.13 -33.45 14.24
CA SER A 2 -17.54 -33.13 14.51
C SER A 2 -17.67 -31.75 15.16
N ASP A 3 -18.12 -30.82 14.32
CA ASP A 3 -19.02 -29.71 14.64
C ASP A 3 -18.40 -28.48 15.32
N ARG A 4 -18.49 -27.30 14.65
CA ARG A 4 -19.59 -26.30 14.81
C ARG A 4 -19.18 -25.38 15.97
N TRP A 5 -18.99 -24.07 15.79
CA TRP A 5 -19.97 -22.99 15.76
C TRP A 5 -19.27 -21.78 15.08
N GLY A 6 -19.85 -20.99 14.16
CA GLY A 6 -21.25 -20.65 14.04
C GLY A 6 -21.66 -19.61 15.08
N CYS A 7 -21.13 -18.39 15.02
CA CYS A 7 -21.67 -17.23 15.74
C CYS A 7 -22.08 -16.17 14.70
N PHE A 8 -23.31 -16.23 14.20
CA PHE A 8 -24.50 -15.63 14.80
C PHE A 8 -24.43 -14.10 14.77
N ILE A 9 -24.95 -13.54 13.68
CA ILE A 9 -25.24 -12.10 13.53
C ILE A 9 -26.56 -11.83 14.27
N PRO A 10 -26.59 -10.98 15.31
CA PRO A 10 -27.85 -10.42 15.77
C PRO A 10 -28.11 -9.09 15.05
N ALA A 11 -29.28 -9.00 14.42
CA ALA A 11 -29.82 -7.78 13.87
C ALA A 11 -30.45 -6.92 14.98
N GLY A 12 -30.16 -5.61 14.98
CA GLY A 12 -31.15 -4.59 15.31
C GLY A 12 -30.90 -3.69 16.53
N LYS A 13 -30.51 -2.45 16.23
CA LYS A 13 -31.26 -1.19 16.49
C LYS A 13 -30.54 -0.10 17.32
N CYS A 14 -30.58 1.09 16.71
CA CYS A 14 -30.58 2.44 17.27
C CYS A 14 -29.24 3.14 17.60
N LEU A 15 -28.91 4.03 16.65
CA LEU A 15 -28.11 5.26 16.72
C LEU A 15 -27.56 5.66 18.10
N ASN A 16 -26.24 5.74 18.19
CA ASN A 16 -25.54 7.01 18.37
C ASN A 16 -24.12 6.86 17.80
N ASN A 17 -23.61 7.95 17.25
CA ASN A 17 -22.47 8.12 16.35
C ASN A 17 -21.11 7.58 16.87
N VAL A 18 -21.03 6.26 17.07
CA VAL A 18 -19.84 5.46 17.44
C VAL A 18 -19.60 4.38 16.39
N VAL A 19 -20.12 4.57 15.17
CA VAL A 19 -19.97 3.62 14.05
C VAL A 19 -18.56 3.70 13.44
N TYR A 20 -17.85 4.80 13.63
CA TYR A 20 -16.47 4.93 13.14
C TYR A 20 -15.45 4.15 13.98
N GLN A 21 -15.76 3.72 15.20
CA GLN A 21 -14.80 2.98 16.02
C GLN A 21 -14.83 1.46 15.77
N LEU A 22 -15.98 0.90 15.35
CA LEU A 22 -16.16 -0.55 15.19
C LEU A 22 -15.86 -1.07 13.78
N ILE A 23 -15.67 -0.21 12.78
CA ILE A 23 -15.10 -0.59 11.48
C ILE A 23 -13.58 -0.78 11.60
N TYR A 24 -12.92 -0.10 12.54
CA TYR A 24 -11.49 -0.27 12.80
C TYR A 24 -11.15 -1.36 13.83
N CYS A 25 -12.13 -2.16 14.26
CA CYS A 25 -11.92 -3.24 15.23
C CYS A 25 -12.14 -4.60 14.56
N GLY A 26 -11.09 -5.17 13.93
CA GLY A 26 -11.03 -6.63 13.77
C GLY A 26 -10.27 -7.25 12.60
N CYS A 27 -9.99 -6.56 11.48
CA CYS A 27 -9.32 -7.22 10.35
C CYS A 27 -8.70 -6.25 9.34
N MET A 28 -7.61 -5.57 9.69
CA MET A 28 -6.60 -5.13 8.71
C MET A 28 -5.39 -4.51 9.41
N SER A 29 -4.57 -5.36 10.02
CA SER A 29 -3.19 -4.99 10.37
C SER A 29 -2.30 -6.23 10.44
N ASP A 30 -2.47 -7.11 9.45
CA ASP A 30 -1.35 -7.90 8.96
C ASP A 30 -0.98 -7.30 7.58
N GLN A 31 0.10 -6.56 7.34
CA GLN A 31 1.37 -6.47 8.06
C GLN A 31 2.10 -5.17 7.70
N MET A 32 2.43 -4.35 8.68
CA MET A 32 3.63 -3.51 8.59
C MET A 32 4.83 -4.41 8.90
N GLN A 33 5.33 -5.14 7.90
CA GLN A 33 6.56 -5.93 8.02
C GLN A 33 7.47 -5.49 6.89
N ILE A 34 8.45 -4.66 7.24
CA ILE A 34 9.30 -3.93 6.29
C ILE A 34 10.12 -4.87 5.39
N PHE A 35 10.25 -6.17 5.70
CA PHE A 35 10.73 -7.20 4.78
C PHE A 35 10.28 -8.60 5.25
N ARG A 36 9.30 -9.24 4.61
CA ARG A 36 8.80 -10.60 5.00
C ARG A 36 9.75 -11.77 4.64
N GLY A 37 11.04 -11.53 4.45
CA GLY A 37 12.04 -12.56 4.14
C GLY A 37 13.46 -12.01 4.15
N GLU A 38 14.46 -12.90 4.16
CA GLU A 38 15.87 -12.50 4.07
C GLU A 38 16.10 -11.68 2.78
N VAL A 39 16.30 -10.37 2.93
CA VAL A 39 16.63 -9.48 1.81
C VAL A 39 18.04 -9.79 1.35
N LEU A 40 18.16 -10.68 0.36
CA LEU A 40 19.44 -11.00 -0.28
C LEU A 40 20.11 -9.76 -0.89
N ARG A 41 19.32 -8.79 -1.36
CA ARG A 41 19.84 -7.57 -2.00
C ARG A 41 18.86 -6.40 -1.93
N PHE A 42 19.35 -5.27 -1.44
CA PHE A 42 18.59 -4.02 -1.44
C PHE A 42 18.51 -3.39 -2.83
N PRO A 43 17.37 -2.77 -3.19
CA PRO A 43 17.26 -1.98 -4.40
C PRO A 43 18.16 -0.75 -4.32
N ARG A 44 18.78 -0.41 -5.44
CA ARG A 44 19.48 0.87 -5.59
C ARG A 44 18.46 1.97 -5.91
N LEU A 45 18.85 3.22 -5.68
CA LEU A 45 17.98 4.38 -5.93
C LEU A 45 17.49 4.46 -7.39
N ASP A 46 18.33 4.11 -8.36
CA ASP A 46 17.94 4.06 -9.78
C ASP A 46 16.76 3.12 -10.04
N THR A 47 16.73 2.00 -9.33
CA THR A 47 15.69 0.98 -9.43
C THR A 47 14.39 1.45 -8.80
N VAL A 48 14.47 2.09 -7.63
CA VAL A 48 13.30 2.67 -6.96
C VAL A 48 12.66 3.75 -7.85
N LEU A 49 13.46 4.68 -8.38
CA LEU A 49 12.97 5.74 -9.28
C LEU A 49 12.35 5.18 -10.57
N MET A 50 12.89 4.08 -11.10
CA MET A 50 12.32 3.39 -12.27
C MET A 50 10.94 2.79 -11.94
N ILE A 51 10.79 2.16 -10.78
CA ILE A 51 9.52 1.58 -10.33
C ILE A 51 8.49 2.69 -10.05
N GLU A 52 8.88 3.79 -9.41
CA GLU A 52 8.01 4.95 -9.18
C GLU A 52 7.42 5.48 -10.50
N LYS A 53 8.25 5.65 -11.53
CA LYS A 53 7.78 6.07 -12.86
C LYS A 53 6.80 5.07 -13.47
N ALA A 54 7.10 3.78 -13.38
CA ALA A 54 6.23 2.75 -13.91
C ALA A 54 4.85 2.74 -13.21
N ILE A 55 4.79 2.99 -11.90
CA ILE A 55 3.52 3.10 -11.15
C ILE A 55 2.74 4.34 -11.57
N LEU A 56 3.42 5.49 -11.74
CA LEU A 56 2.81 6.72 -12.22
C LEU A 56 2.20 6.55 -13.62
N ASP A 57 2.92 5.89 -14.52
CA ASP A 57 2.45 5.62 -15.89
C ASP A 57 1.30 4.60 -15.92
N ALA A 58 1.28 3.67 -14.96
CA ALA A 58 0.26 2.64 -14.83
C ALA A 58 -1.11 3.15 -14.37
N LYS A 59 -1.17 4.30 -13.68
CA LYS A 59 -2.41 4.91 -13.15
C LYS A 59 -3.33 3.97 -12.35
N GLY A 60 -2.78 2.91 -11.75
CA GLY A 60 -3.54 1.91 -10.98
C GLY A 60 -4.15 0.76 -11.79
N ASP A 61 -3.97 0.72 -13.12
CA ASP A 61 -4.59 -0.28 -13.99
C ASP A 61 -3.86 -1.63 -14.03
N PHE A 62 -2.66 -1.71 -13.44
CA PHE A 62 -1.82 -2.91 -13.50
C PHE A 62 -1.67 -3.58 -12.14
N THR A 63 -1.94 -4.88 -12.09
CA THR A 63 -1.54 -5.73 -10.96
C THR A 63 -0.02 -5.70 -10.79
N VAL A 64 0.48 -5.86 -9.55
CA VAL A 64 1.92 -5.88 -9.21
C VAL A 64 2.76 -6.76 -10.15
N ARG A 65 2.26 -7.94 -10.56
CA ARG A 65 2.95 -8.84 -11.50
C ARG A 65 3.06 -8.26 -12.91
N LYS A 66 2.00 -7.63 -13.42
CA LYS A 66 2.00 -6.98 -14.75
C LYS A 66 2.92 -5.77 -14.75
N LEU A 67 2.95 -5.02 -13.66
CA LEU A 67 3.86 -3.90 -13.47
C LEU A 67 5.32 -4.36 -13.57
N TRP A 68 5.69 -5.43 -12.87
CA TRP A 68 7.04 -6.02 -12.94
C TRP A 68 7.44 -6.42 -14.37
N GLN A 69 6.51 -7.02 -15.13
CA GLN A 69 6.76 -7.45 -16.52
C GLN A 69 6.95 -6.27 -17.49
N LYS A 70 6.33 -5.12 -17.21
CA LYS A 70 6.42 -3.91 -18.06
C LYS A 70 7.63 -3.02 -17.75
N LEU A 71 8.43 -3.36 -16.75
CA LEU A 71 9.61 -2.56 -16.41
C LEU A 71 10.61 -2.54 -17.57
N PRO A 72 11.22 -1.38 -17.87
CA PRO A 72 12.19 -1.25 -18.97
C PRO A 72 13.45 -2.08 -18.72
N LYS A 73 13.77 -2.35 -17.44
CA LYS A 73 14.86 -3.22 -17.02
C LYS A 73 14.30 -4.28 -16.08
N GLN A 74 14.56 -5.55 -16.38
CA GLN A 74 14.21 -6.62 -15.45
C GLN A 74 15.05 -6.54 -14.18
N VAL A 75 14.34 -6.61 -13.06
CA VAL A 75 14.89 -6.67 -11.71
C VAL A 75 14.46 -7.97 -11.07
N MET A 76 15.25 -8.47 -10.13
CA MET A 76 14.87 -9.66 -9.37
C MET A 76 13.56 -9.39 -8.62
N TRP A 77 12.67 -10.37 -8.61
CA TRP A 77 11.35 -10.27 -7.96
C TRP A 77 11.45 -9.81 -6.49
N GLN A 78 12.41 -10.35 -5.75
CA GLN A 78 12.66 -9.96 -4.34
C GLN A 78 13.01 -8.48 -4.20
N THR A 79 13.89 -7.96 -5.06
CA THR A 79 14.29 -6.54 -5.07
C THR A 79 13.13 -5.62 -5.48
N PHE A 80 12.24 -6.11 -6.35
CA PHE A 80 11.03 -5.39 -6.73
C PHE A 80 10.02 -5.30 -5.58
N LEU A 81 9.76 -6.42 -4.89
CA LEU A 81 8.91 -6.43 -3.70
C LEU A 81 9.47 -5.52 -2.60
N ALA A 82 10.77 -5.63 -2.32
CA ALA A 82 11.49 -4.74 -1.40
C ALA A 82 11.30 -3.25 -1.72
N ALA A 83 11.29 -2.88 -3.00
CA ALA A 83 11.06 -1.51 -3.41
C ALA A 83 9.60 -1.08 -3.25
N LEU A 84 8.64 -1.98 -3.52
CA LEU A 84 7.21 -1.71 -3.30
C LEU A 84 6.90 -1.53 -1.81
N ASP A 85 7.42 -2.42 -0.96
CA ASP A 85 7.28 -2.34 0.50
C ASP A 85 7.81 -0.99 1.03
N TYR A 86 8.97 -0.55 0.51
CA TYR A 86 9.52 0.77 0.84
C TYR A 86 8.62 1.92 0.38
N LEU A 87 8.07 1.85 -0.82
CA LEU A 87 7.19 2.90 -1.36
C LEU A 87 5.88 2.99 -0.59
N GLU A 88 5.31 1.85 -0.20
CA GLU A 88 4.13 1.76 0.66
C GLU A 88 4.42 2.31 2.06
N TYR A 89 5.54 1.90 2.66
CA TYR A 89 6.01 2.44 3.95
C TYR A 89 6.21 3.97 3.91
N SER A 90 6.73 4.50 2.80
CA SER A 90 6.89 5.94 2.61
C SER A 90 5.57 6.70 2.41
N GLY A 91 4.45 5.99 2.29
CA GLY A 91 3.12 6.57 2.10
C GLY A 91 2.90 7.16 0.71
N LYS A 92 3.71 6.76 -0.28
CA LYS A 92 3.55 7.24 -1.67
C LYS A 92 2.53 6.43 -2.46
N ILE A 93 2.43 5.15 -2.15
CA ILE A 93 1.55 4.19 -2.81
C ILE A 93 0.70 3.45 -1.78
N LEU A 94 -0.44 2.94 -2.23
CA LEU A 94 -1.29 1.99 -1.52
C LEU A 94 -1.47 0.75 -2.39
N ILE A 95 -1.45 -0.42 -1.78
CA ILE A 95 -1.73 -1.68 -2.47
C ILE A 95 -3.15 -2.13 -2.08
N ASP A 96 -4.02 -2.25 -3.07
CA ASP A 96 -5.39 -2.73 -2.89
C ASP A 96 -5.43 -4.24 -2.59
N GLU A 97 -6.57 -4.76 -2.13
CA GLU A 97 -6.77 -6.19 -1.82
C GLU A 97 -6.48 -7.08 -3.04
N GLU A 98 -6.79 -6.58 -4.24
CA GLU A 98 -6.52 -7.24 -5.52
C GLU A 98 -5.06 -7.08 -6.01
N LYS A 99 -4.18 -6.50 -5.18
CA LYS A 99 -2.77 -6.25 -5.48
C LYS A 99 -2.55 -5.29 -6.65
N HIS A 100 -3.34 -4.22 -6.67
CA HIS A 100 -3.14 -3.08 -7.56
C HIS A 100 -2.40 -1.96 -6.80
N PRO A 101 -1.19 -1.56 -7.23
CA PRO A 101 -0.47 -0.43 -6.64
C PRO A 101 -1.06 0.88 -7.18
N ILE A 102 -1.68 1.64 -6.27
CA ILE A 102 -2.32 2.92 -6.54
C ILE A 102 -1.39 4.03 -6.04
N TRP A 103 -1.13 5.03 -6.88
CA TRP A 103 -0.34 6.20 -6.51
C TRP A 103 -1.21 7.24 -5.78
N ILE A 104 -0.85 7.56 -4.53
CA ILE A 104 -1.61 8.52 -3.70
C ILE A 104 -0.88 9.83 -3.44
N TRP A 105 0.43 9.89 -3.70
CA TRP A 105 1.21 11.09 -3.41
C TRP A 105 0.84 12.26 -4.33
N ALA A 106 0.35 13.35 -3.72
CA ALA A 106 -0.12 14.56 -4.41
C ALA A 106 0.89 15.72 -4.28
N PRO A 107 1.87 15.86 -5.20
CA PRO A 107 2.92 16.88 -5.08
C PRO A 107 2.39 18.31 -5.17
N ARG A 108 1.29 18.54 -5.91
CA ARG A 108 0.69 19.88 -6.09
C ARG A 108 0.14 20.45 -4.78
N ASP A 109 -0.47 19.60 -3.96
CA ASP A 109 -1.04 20.02 -2.69
C ASP A 109 0.07 20.35 -1.69
N VAL A 110 1.15 19.56 -1.70
CA VAL A 110 2.35 19.82 -0.88
C VAL A 110 3.01 21.14 -1.27
N GLU A 111 3.12 21.45 -2.57
CA GLU A 111 3.68 22.73 -3.03
C GLU A 111 2.81 23.92 -2.59
N ARG A 112 1.49 23.77 -2.66
CA ARG A 112 0.54 24.80 -2.17
C ARG A 112 0.71 25.03 -0.67
N LEU A 113 0.91 23.99 0.12
CA LEU A 113 1.13 24.09 1.57
C LEU A 113 2.49 24.73 1.89
N LYS A 114 3.54 24.40 1.14
CA LYS A 114 4.87 25.03 1.26
C LYS A 114 4.80 26.55 1.01
N LYS A 115 4.05 26.97 -0.02
CA LYS A 115 3.83 28.41 -0.32
C LYS A 115 3.11 29.16 0.80
N LYS A 116 2.30 28.46 1.60
CA LYS A 116 1.63 29.03 2.78
C LYS A 116 2.53 29.14 4.01
N GLY A 117 3.81 28.77 3.93
CA GLY A 117 4.78 28.91 5.02
C GLY A 117 4.74 27.80 6.06
N LEU A 118 4.04 26.68 5.81
CA LEU A 118 4.07 25.51 6.68
C LEU A 118 5.42 24.79 6.50
N VAL A 119 6.28 24.91 7.51
CA VAL A 119 7.54 24.15 7.60
C VAL A 119 7.23 22.85 8.34
N VAL A 120 7.24 21.73 7.63
CA VAL A 120 7.25 20.41 8.26
C VAL A 120 8.65 20.23 8.84
N LYS A 121 8.77 20.30 10.17
CA LYS A 121 10.00 20.02 10.91
C LYS A 121 10.15 18.53 11.17
#